data_AF-A0A2N2PPJ1-F1
#
_entry.id   AF-A0A2N2PPJ1-F1
#
_cell.length_a   1.000
_cell.length_b   1.000
_cell.length_c   1.000
_cell.angle_alpha   90.00
_cell.angle_beta   90.00
_cell.angle_gamma   90.00
#
_symmetry.space_group_name_H-M   'P 1'
#
loop_
_entity.id
_entity.type
_entity.pdbx_description
1 polymer ?
#
loop_
_entity_poly.entity_id
_entity_poly.type
_entity_poly.pdbx_seq_one_letter_code
_entity_poly.pdbx_strand_id
1 'polypeptide(L)'
;MGGIGQHDFQQGLNNYAGVADAYINRWEPTTKAGSWTNLNVRYRASVIDEHSTLLRFDLSSIPSGAYIQNATLTLWVTSRTVPTWMDIGLFPVLRAWQAGQATWNQAANGDNWNQGGCNGVGVDREETPATTVRVNVASGAVTIDVRDIVRGWVADPASNHGLLLWPVNSGATMTYVFASSEVGTQAQRPKLTVWYGGTPTPTSSPVPTGTPTLTPTPVPAGLVAYQFRQGVAGYGGTTDAQIWRYGPTTNYGNDATAWVYATTCTSDVCVDAYSDVLRFDLASLAPGSVVQSAALALCVTSGGSNSNHLKLDAYRLLRAWAEGSVTWNAPWRSPGANAVGSDRSGEVAASAIVTPQDVGQCVTLDVTTLVQMWIDHPGANWGLILRATDAAIPNGGVVGYPFGTSEHWDVAKRPNLTVILDANVTPAPPPTATPNPGPSCVKLYLEAEAGDLYDQYTTGGDSGCSACSYAYVPDGAGNNDGSMVVFTFYVPETNLYYFWGRTRAPDWSSWKQKFSIDGDAPETWPFPNVGGDWTWRRVYDHDWAPVSRNLSQGWHELRIFNEQDGAQIDAIALVQGWDCTPVSAGCATAQGIGKVR
;
A
#
# COMPACT_ATOMS: atom_id res chain seq x y z
N MET A 1 -29.72 6.16 21.74
CA MET A 1 -28.87 5.10 22.34
C MET A 1 -29.18 3.79 21.61
N GLY A 2 -28.36 3.39 20.63
CA GLY A 2 -28.47 2.06 20.03
C GLY A 2 -27.64 1.10 20.88
N GLY A 3 -28.29 0.14 21.54
CA GLY A 3 -27.60 -0.84 22.38
C GLY A 3 -26.62 -1.71 21.59
N ILE A 4 -25.64 -2.29 22.29
CA ILE A 4 -24.77 -3.33 21.73
C ILE A 4 -25.58 -4.61 21.69
N GLY A 5 -25.79 -5.17 20.50
CA GLY A 5 -26.38 -6.49 20.29
C GLY A 5 -25.30 -7.56 20.19
N GLN A 6 -25.60 -8.74 20.73
CA GLN A 6 -24.85 -9.97 20.47
C GLN A 6 -25.73 -10.90 19.64
N HIS A 7 -25.17 -11.55 18.62
CA HIS A 7 -25.79 -12.67 17.92
C HIS A 7 -24.88 -13.89 17.94
N ASP A 8 -25.46 -15.05 18.24
CA ASP A 8 -24.79 -16.34 18.18
C ASP A 8 -25.37 -17.15 17.02
N PHE A 9 -24.57 -17.37 15.99
CA PHE A 9 -24.89 -18.20 14.83
C PHE A 9 -24.32 -19.60 15.04
N GLN A 10 -25.17 -20.57 15.38
CA GLN A 10 -24.78 -21.98 15.53
C GLN A 10 -25.93 -22.90 15.15
N GLN A 11 -25.68 -23.91 14.31
CA GLN A 11 -26.75 -24.73 13.74
C GLN A 11 -27.63 -25.39 14.82
N GLY A 12 -28.92 -25.05 14.82
CA GLY A 12 -29.93 -25.49 15.77
C GLY A 12 -30.06 -24.64 17.03
N LEU A 13 -29.19 -23.66 17.27
CA LEU A 13 -29.28 -22.74 18.41
C LEU A 13 -30.32 -21.66 18.09
N ASN A 14 -31.32 -21.47 18.95
CA ASN A 14 -32.38 -20.47 18.74
C ASN A 14 -33.05 -20.53 17.36
N ASN A 15 -33.25 -21.74 16.82
CA ASN A 15 -33.77 -22.02 15.46
C ASN A 15 -32.89 -21.52 14.30
N TYR A 16 -31.64 -21.13 14.55
CA TYR A 16 -30.70 -20.79 13.47
C TYR A 16 -30.36 -22.04 12.65
N ALA A 17 -30.52 -21.94 11.32
CA ALA A 17 -30.27 -23.05 10.38
C ALA A 17 -29.35 -22.65 9.22
N GLY A 18 -28.61 -21.54 9.37
CA GLY A 18 -27.83 -20.92 8.30
C GLY A 18 -26.37 -21.36 8.19
N VAL A 19 -25.94 -22.42 8.88
CA VAL A 19 -24.59 -22.97 8.66
C VAL A 19 -24.59 -23.80 7.38
N ALA A 20 -23.61 -23.54 6.52
CA ALA A 20 -23.24 -24.44 5.43
C ALA A 20 -21.78 -24.85 5.65
N ASP A 21 -21.50 -26.15 5.73
CA ASP A 21 -20.15 -26.67 5.80
C ASP A 21 -19.99 -27.97 5.00
N ALA A 22 -18.77 -28.21 4.54
CA ALA A 22 -18.35 -29.43 3.87
C ALA A 22 -16.82 -29.47 3.89
N TYR A 23 -16.21 -30.64 3.86
CA TYR A 23 -14.80 -30.72 3.48
C TYR A 23 -14.67 -31.33 2.09
N ILE A 24 -13.71 -30.84 1.33
CA ILE A 24 -13.41 -31.28 -0.02
C ILE A 24 -12.14 -32.13 0.01
N ASN A 25 -12.17 -33.24 -0.71
CA ASN A 25 -11.18 -34.31 -0.60
C ASN A 25 -10.54 -34.59 -1.97
N ARG A 26 -9.24 -34.35 -2.09
CA ARG A 26 -8.49 -34.60 -3.33
C ARG A 26 -8.46 -36.06 -3.75
N TRP A 27 -8.48 -36.98 -2.79
CA TRP A 27 -8.43 -38.43 -3.06
C TRP A 27 -9.75 -38.99 -3.57
N GLU A 28 -10.86 -38.33 -3.23
CA GLU A 28 -12.20 -38.70 -3.66
C GLU A 28 -12.88 -37.49 -4.32
N PRO A 29 -12.42 -37.10 -5.53
CA PRO A 29 -12.65 -35.75 -6.03
C PRO A 29 -14.09 -35.44 -6.45
N THR A 30 -14.97 -36.44 -6.40
CA THR A 30 -16.42 -36.33 -6.68
C THR A 30 -17.29 -36.62 -5.46
N THR A 31 -16.69 -36.94 -4.30
CA THR A 31 -17.42 -37.21 -3.06
C THR A 31 -17.95 -35.90 -2.47
N LYS A 32 -19.21 -35.95 -2.04
CA LYS A 32 -19.93 -34.85 -1.37
C LYS A 32 -19.96 -35.14 0.12
N ALA A 33 -19.33 -34.28 0.91
CA ALA A 33 -19.20 -34.47 2.37
C ALA A 33 -20.03 -33.51 3.22
N GLY A 34 -20.85 -32.63 2.62
CA GLY A 34 -21.66 -31.64 3.36
C GLY A 34 -22.84 -32.20 4.17
N SER A 35 -22.85 -33.50 4.46
CA SER A 35 -23.77 -34.14 5.40
C SER A 35 -23.05 -35.06 6.38
N TRP A 36 -21.71 -35.03 6.38
CA TRP A 36 -20.90 -35.84 7.27
C TRP A 36 -20.67 -35.08 8.57
N THR A 37 -20.43 -35.79 9.67
CA THR A 37 -20.30 -35.16 11.00
C THR A 37 -18.91 -34.55 11.25
N ASN A 38 -18.02 -34.59 10.26
CA ASN A 38 -16.62 -34.21 10.40
C ASN A 38 -16.16 -33.30 9.26
N LEU A 39 -15.31 -32.34 9.63
CA LEU A 39 -14.65 -31.41 8.72
C LEU A 39 -13.13 -31.62 8.85
N ASN A 40 -12.48 -31.99 7.76
CA ASN A 40 -11.06 -32.36 7.79
C ASN A 40 -10.20 -31.25 7.19
N VAL A 41 -9.05 -31.01 7.83
CA VAL A 41 -7.96 -30.18 7.30
C VAL A 41 -6.67 -30.97 7.41
N ARG A 42 -5.97 -31.20 6.28
CA ARG A 42 -4.83 -32.13 6.23
C ARG A 42 -3.57 -31.49 5.65
N TYR A 43 -2.52 -31.45 6.45
CA TYR A 43 -1.20 -30.99 6.04
C TYR A 43 -0.29 -32.15 5.65
N ARG A 44 0.40 -31.99 4.53
CA ARG A 44 1.61 -32.74 4.16
C ARG A 44 2.53 -31.78 3.42
N ALA A 45 3.79 -31.66 3.84
CA ALA A 45 4.70 -30.63 3.30
C ALA A 45 4.83 -30.63 1.76
N SER A 46 4.71 -31.79 1.10
CA SER A 46 4.77 -31.90 -0.36
C SER A 46 3.45 -31.54 -1.06
N VAL A 47 2.32 -31.62 -0.38
CA VAL A 47 0.96 -31.42 -0.91
C VAL A 47 0.05 -30.95 0.23
N ILE A 48 -0.27 -29.66 0.28
CA ILE A 48 -0.99 -29.04 1.40
C ILE A 48 -2.49 -28.88 1.14
N ASP A 49 -3.04 -29.57 0.15
CA ASP A 49 -4.43 -29.43 -0.26
C ASP A 49 -5.18 -30.77 -0.26
N GLU A 50 -4.66 -31.80 0.42
CA GLU A 50 -5.26 -33.15 0.37
C GLU A 50 -6.70 -33.14 0.94
N HIS A 51 -6.93 -32.41 2.05
CA HIS A 51 -8.26 -32.10 2.60
C HIS A 51 -8.33 -30.64 3.04
N SER A 52 -9.39 -29.94 2.63
CA SER A 52 -9.70 -28.56 3.05
C SER A 52 -11.18 -28.45 3.41
N THR A 53 -11.52 -27.52 4.31
CA THR A 53 -12.89 -27.36 4.81
C THR A 53 -13.50 -26.06 4.32
N LEU A 54 -14.72 -26.11 3.78
CA LEU A 54 -15.56 -24.96 3.47
C LEU A 54 -16.54 -24.70 4.62
N LEU A 55 -16.72 -23.44 4.99
CA LEU A 55 -17.62 -23.04 6.09
C LEU A 55 -18.23 -21.67 5.81
N ARG A 56 -19.55 -21.54 5.96
CA ARG A 56 -20.28 -20.27 5.80
C ARG A 56 -21.40 -20.17 6.83
N PHE A 57 -21.65 -18.94 7.29
CA PHE A 57 -22.80 -18.57 8.13
C PHE A 57 -23.68 -17.56 7.37
N ASP A 58 -24.99 -17.75 7.41
CA ASP A 58 -25.97 -16.74 7.00
C ASP A 58 -26.05 -15.64 8.08
N LEU A 59 -25.68 -14.42 7.70
CA LEU A 59 -25.64 -13.25 8.58
C LEU A 59 -26.84 -12.32 8.39
N SER A 60 -27.86 -12.73 7.64
CA SER A 60 -29.02 -11.88 7.30
C SER A 60 -29.82 -11.36 8.50
N SER A 61 -29.63 -11.93 9.68
CA SER A 61 -30.22 -11.43 10.94
C SER A 61 -29.48 -10.23 11.54
N ILE A 62 -28.27 -9.91 11.08
CA ILE A 62 -27.57 -8.67 11.44
C ILE A 62 -28.12 -7.53 10.56
N PRO A 63 -28.52 -6.39 11.14
CA PRO A 63 -28.95 -5.23 10.36
C PRO A 63 -27.87 -4.77 9.38
N SER A 64 -28.25 -4.45 8.14
CA SER A 64 -27.35 -3.86 7.16
C SER A 64 -26.75 -2.55 7.69
N GLY A 65 -25.45 -2.35 7.51
CA GLY A 65 -24.71 -1.20 8.02
C GLY A 65 -24.42 -1.24 9.53
N ALA A 66 -24.72 -2.35 10.22
CA ALA A 66 -24.36 -2.51 11.62
C ALA A 66 -22.84 -2.45 11.82
N TYR A 67 -22.40 -1.64 12.78
CA TYR A 67 -20.99 -1.59 13.17
C TYR A 67 -20.61 -2.87 13.92
N ILE A 68 -19.74 -3.69 13.32
CA ILE A 68 -19.21 -4.90 13.96
C ILE A 68 -18.09 -4.52 14.92
N GLN A 69 -18.34 -4.74 16.21
CA GLN A 69 -17.39 -4.49 17.28
C GLN A 69 -16.42 -5.66 17.44
N ASN A 70 -16.94 -6.89 17.38
CA ASN A 70 -16.17 -8.11 17.54
C ASN A 70 -16.88 -9.26 16.80
N ALA A 71 -16.13 -10.20 16.23
CA ALA A 71 -16.68 -11.47 15.79
C ALA A 71 -15.70 -12.61 16.02
N THR A 72 -16.16 -13.68 16.65
CA THR A 72 -15.33 -14.85 16.95
C THR A 72 -15.95 -16.12 16.38
N LEU A 73 -15.14 -16.87 15.64
CA LEU A 73 -15.47 -18.20 15.15
C LEU A 73 -14.92 -19.24 16.12
N THR A 74 -15.79 -20.10 16.64
CA THR A 74 -15.42 -21.24 17.47
C THR A 74 -15.64 -22.54 16.69
N LEU A 75 -14.57 -23.33 16.58
CA LEU A 75 -14.57 -24.66 15.97
C LEU A 75 -14.20 -25.71 17.01
N TRP A 76 -14.85 -26.88 16.98
CA TRP A 76 -14.52 -27.95 17.92
C TRP A 76 -13.64 -29.01 17.27
N VAL A 77 -12.42 -29.17 17.76
CA VAL A 77 -11.55 -30.29 17.39
C VAL A 77 -12.08 -31.56 18.06
N THR A 78 -12.44 -32.55 17.27
CA THR A 78 -12.85 -33.87 17.78
C THR A 78 -11.63 -34.78 17.98
N SER A 79 -10.66 -34.72 17.06
CA SER A 79 -9.43 -35.51 17.12
C SER A 79 -8.33 -34.96 16.20
N ARG A 80 -7.11 -35.50 16.35
CA ARG A 80 -5.97 -35.29 15.45
C ARG A 80 -5.18 -36.58 15.25
N THR A 81 -4.58 -36.78 14.09
CA THR A 81 -3.86 -38.02 13.76
C THR A 81 -2.45 -38.10 14.36
N VAL A 82 -1.85 -36.95 14.69
CA VAL A 82 -0.51 -36.84 15.28
C VAL A 82 -0.55 -35.81 16.41
N PRO A 83 0.09 -36.02 17.57
CA PRO A 83 0.05 -35.09 18.69
C PRO A 83 0.96 -33.86 18.50
N THR A 84 0.73 -33.09 17.43
CA THR A 84 1.45 -31.84 17.14
C THR A 84 0.49 -30.72 16.71
N TRP A 85 1.01 -29.54 16.45
CA TRP A 85 0.25 -28.36 16.04
C TRP A 85 0.09 -28.27 14.51
N MET A 86 -0.91 -27.52 14.04
CA MET A 86 -1.09 -27.12 12.64
C MET A 86 -1.54 -25.67 12.59
N ASP A 87 -0.93 -24.87 11.72
CA ASP A 87 -1.42 -23.54 11.37
C ASP A 87 -2.44 -23.68 10.25
N ILE A 88 -3.65 -23.18 10.47
CA ILE A 88 -4.77 -23.23 9.53
C ILE A 88 -5.11 -21.79 9.13
N GLY A 89 -5.00 -21.50 7.84
CA GLY A 89 -5.42 -20.26 7.23
C GLY A 89 -6.90 -20.28 6.90
N LEU A 90 -7.58 -19.17 7.13
CA LEU A 90 -8.98 -18.94 6.77
C LEU A 90 -9.01 -18.02 5.55
N PHE A 91 -9.20 -18.59 4.37
CA PHE A 91 -9.23 -17.86 3.11
C PHE A 91 -10.67 -17.49 2.76
N PRO A 92 -10.99 -16.21 2.51
CA PRO A 92 -12.27 -15.84 1.93
C PRO A 92 -12.49 -16.56 0.60
N VAL A 93 -13.65 -17.20 0.47
CA VAL A 93 -14.08 -17.83 -0.78
C VAL A 93 -14.70 -16.74 -1.66
N LEU A 94 -14.35 -16.74 -2.95
CA LEU A 94 -14.81 -15.77 -3.94
C LEU A 94 -15.89 -16.34 -4.86
N ARG A 95 -16.04 -17.66 -4.90
CA ARG A 95 -17.04 -18.37 -5.69
C ARG A 95 -18.15 -18.94 -4.80
N ALA A 96 -19.41 -18.71 -5.20
CA ALA A 96 -20.55 -19.34 -4.55
C ALA A 96 -20.48 -20.87 -4.63
N TRP A 97 -20.85 -21.55 -3.54
CA TRP A 97 -20.87 -23.02 -3.44
C TRP A 97 -22.07 -23.51 -2.64
N GLN A 98 -22.36 -24.81 -2.74
CA GLN A 98 -23.46 -25.46 -2.01
C GLN A 98 -22.95 -26.67 -1.23
N ALA A 99 -23.10 -26.66 0.10
CA ALA A 99 -22.55 -27.69 1.00
C ALA A 99 -22.87 -29.14 0.58
N GLY A 100 -24.14 -29.44 0.28
CA GLY A 100 -24.56 -30.77 -0.16
C GLY A 100 -24.12 -31.17 -1.58
N GLN A 101 -23.44 -30.29 -2.32
CA GLN A 101 -23.03 -30.51 -3.70
C GLN A 101 -21.53 -30.30 -3.94
N ALA A 102 -20.86 -29.55 -3.06
CA ALA A 102 -19.45 -29.26 -3.16
C ALA A 102 -18.62 -30.56 -3.10
N THR A 103 -17.67 -30.64 -4.02
CA THR A 103 -16.68 -31.71 -4.15
C THR A 103 -15.31 -31.08 -4.39
N TRP A 104 -14.25 -31.89 -4.50
CA TRP A 104 -12.96 -31.37 -4.96
C TRP A 104 -13.04 -30.72 -6.34
N ASN A 105 -13.81 -31.29 -7.27
CA ASN A 105 -13.88 -30.81 -8.64
C ASN A 105 -14.89 -29.65 -8.82
N GLN A 106 -15.95 -29.62 -8.01
CA GLN A 106 -17.10 -28.74 -8.24
C GLN A 106 -17.53 -27.97 -6.98
N ALA A 107 -17.87 -26.69 -7.14
CA ALA A 107 -18.45 -25.84 -6.10
C ALA A 107 -19.94 -26.15 -5.89
N ALA A 108 -20.64 -26.46 -6.98
CA ALA A 108 -22.02 -26.92 -7.03
C ALA A 108 -22.21 -27.85 -8.25
N ASN A 109 -23.35 -28.53 -8.36
CA ASN A 109 -23.60 -29.43 -9.49
C ASN A 109 -23.55 -28.65 -10.82
N GLY A 110 -22.61 -29.02 -11.69
CA GLY A 110 -22.41 -28.36 -12.99
C GLY A 110 -21.50 -27.12 -12.95
N ASP A 111 -21.15 -26.63 -11.76
CA ASP A 111 -20.26 -25.49 -11.55
C ASP A 111 -18.92 -25.97 -11.00
N ASN A 112 -17.92 -26.08 -11.87
CA ASN A 112 -16.57 -26.46 -11.48
C ASN A 112 -15.89 -25.35 -10.67
N TRP A 113 -15.01 -25.72 -9.75
CA TRP A 113 -13.98 -24.78 -9.29
C TRP A 113 -13.09 -24.41 -10.49
N ASN A 114 -12.54 -23.20 -10.51
CA ASN A 114 -11.55 -22.80 -11.51
C ASN A 114 -10.31 -23.70 -11.43
N GLN A 115 -9.90 -24.06 -10.20
CA GLN A 115 -8.96 -25.14 -9.96
C GLN A 115 -9.50 -26.02 -8.82
N GLY A 116 -9.51 -27.34 -9.05
CA GLY A 116 -10.03 -28.30 -8.06
C GLY A 116 -9.42 -28.08 -6.68
N GLY A 117 -10.25 -28.21 -5.64
CA GLY A 117 -9.89 -27.90 -4.27
C GLY A 117 -10.24 -26.48 -3.81
N CYS A 118 -10.97 -25.70 -4.61
CA CYS A 118 -11.11 -24.26 -4.42
C CYS A 118 -9.72 -23.56 -4.51
N ASN A 119 -8.89 -24.01 -5.45
CA ASN A 119 -7.49 -23.58 -5.58
C ASN A 119 -7.29 -22.40 -6.53
N GLY A 120 -8.31 -21.99 -7.28
CA GLY A 120 -8.21 -20.89 -8.23
C GLY A 120 -8.10 -19.55 -7.50
N VAL A 121 -6.88 -19.08 -7.28
CA VAL A 121 -6.61 -17.78 -6.65
C VAL A 121 -7.26 -16.64 -7.46
N GLY A 122 -7.93 -15.72 -6.78
CA GLY A 122 -8.64 -14.58 -7.37
C GLY A 122 -9.98 -14.93 -8.04
N VAL A 123 -10.38 -16.21 -8.05
CA VAL A 123 -11.63 -16.67 -8.67
C VAL A 123 -12.44 -17.56 -7.74
N ASP A 124 -11.80 -18.59 -7.15
CA ASP A 124 -12.42 -19.51 -6.20
C ASP A 124 -12.22 -19.01 -4.77
N ARG A 125 -11.03 -18.49 -4.44
CA ARG A 125 -10.65 -17.95 -3.14
C ARG A 125 -9.64 -16.81 -3.28
N GLU A 126 -9.48 -16.03 -2.21
CA GLU A 126 -8.38 -15.08 -2.08
C GLU A 126 -7.00 -15.75 -2.04
N GLU A 127 -5.97 -15.02 -2.46
CA GLU A 127 -4.59 -15.52 -2.48
C GLU A 127 -4.05 -15.81 -1.08
N THR A 128 -4.33 -14.89 -0.14
CA THR A 128 -3.86 -14.90 1.24
C THR A 128 -5.00 -15.21 2.22
N PRO A 129 -4.71 -15.84 3.36
CA PRO A 129 -5.72 -16.07 4.38
C PRO A 129 -6.03 -14.74 5.07
N ALA A 130 -7.31 -14.46 5.33
CA ALA A 130 -7.71 -13.30 6.11
C ALA A 130 -7.24 -13.38 7.57
N THR A 131 -7.05 -14.60 8.08
CA THR A 131 -6.40 -14.86 9.37
C THR A 131 -5.83 -16.28 9.40
N THR A 132 -4.81 -16.52 10.23
CA THR A 132 -4.24 -17.85 10.46
C THR A 132 -4.27 -18.17 11.94
N VAL A 133 -4.73 -19.38 12.29
CA VAL A 133 -4.77 -19.85 13.66
C VAL A 133 -3.88 -21.08 13.86
N ARG A 134 -3.09 -21.08 14.93
CA ARG A 134 -2.39 -22.29 15.39
C ARG A 134 -3.31 -23.17 16.21
N VAL A 135 -3.62 -24.35 15.70
CA VAL A 135 -4.36 -25.39 16.42
C VAL A 135 -3.38 -26.36 17.07
N ASN A 136 -3.42 -26.46 18.40
CA ASN A 136 -2.59 -27.40 19.17
C ASN A 136 -3.36 -28.04 20.33
N VAL A 137 -4.58 -28.51 20.06
CA VAL A 137 -5.42 -29.20 21.05
C VAL A 137 -5.72 -30.61 20.55
N ALA A 138 -5.76 -31.60 21.43
CA ALA A 138 -6.11 -32.97 21.02
C ALA A 138 -7.61 -33.12 20.77
N SER A 139 -8.41 -32.45 21.60
CA SER A 139 -9.86 -32.30 21.47
C SER A 139 -10.27 -31.03 22.24
N GLY A 140 -11.25 -30.28 21.74
CA GLY A 140 -11.76 -29.07 22.38
C GLY A 140 -11.99 -27.91 21.44
N ALA A 141 -12.46 -26.79 21.99
CA ALA A 141 -12.76 -25.58 21.23
C ALA A 141 -11.49 -24.82 20.83
N VAL A 142 -11.47 -24.34 19.60
CA VAL A 142 -10.53 -23.36 19.05
C VAL A 142 -11.33 -22.12 18.72
N THR A 143 -10.91 -20.95 19.21
CA THR A 143 -11.57 -19.67 18.94
C THR A 143 -10.65 -18.80 18.09
N ILE A 144 -11.22 -18.19 17.06
CA ILE A 144 -10.53 -17.45 16.03
C ILE A 144 -11.21 -16.08 15.90
N ASP A 145 -10.42 -15.02 15.88
CA ASP A 145 -10.93 -13.68 15.54
C ASP A 145 -11.20 -13.62 14.04
N VAL A 146 -12.44 -13.33 13.69
CA VAL A 146 -12.92 -13.18 12.30
C VAL A 146 -13.67 -11.86 12.13
N ARG A 147 -13.45 -10.89 13.02
CA ARG A 147 -14.13 -9.59 13.04
C ARG A 147 -14.10 -8.89 11.69
N ASP A 148 -12.93 -8.79 11.08
CA ASP A 148 -12.76 -8.01 9.84
C ASP A 148 -13.43 -8.70 8.64
N ILE A 149 -13.41 -10.03 8.61
CA ILE A 149 -14.13 -10.84 7.60
C ILE A 149 -15.64 -10.62 7.74
N VAL A 150 -16.18 -10.73 8.96
CA VAL A 150 -17.60 -10.52 9.23
C VAL A 150 -18.02 -9.08 8.97
N ARG A 151 -17.15 -8.11 9.25
CA ARG A 151 -17.39 -6.70 8.90
C ARG A 151 -17.53 -6.53 7.39
N GLY A 152 -16.66 -7.15 6.58
CA GLY A 152 -16.76 -7.16 5.13
C GLY A 152 -18.09 -7.72 4.65
N TRP A 153 -18.49 -8.90 5.16
CA TRP A 153 -19.75 -9.54 4.80
C TRP A 153 -21.00 -8.78 5.26
N VAL A 154 -20.95 -8.03 6.35
CA VAL A 154 -22.08 -7.19 6.78
C VAL A 154 -22.18 -5.89 5.97
N ALA A 155 -21.04 -5.36 5.51
CA ALA A 155 -20.99 -4.19 4.63
C ALA A 155 -21.42 -4.54 3.20
N ASP A 156 -21.02 -5.70 2.70
CA ASP A 156 -21.43 -6.26 1.41
C ASP A 156 -21.89 -7.72 1.58
N PRO A 157 -23.19 -7.97 1.86
CA PRO A 157 -23.72 -9.32 2.01
C PRO A 157 -23.54 -10.22 0.78
N ALA A 158 -23.40 -9.66 -0.42
CA ALA A 158 -23.20 -10.45 -1.63
C ALA A 158 -21.81 -11.11 -1.67
N SER A 159 -20.82 -10.52 -1.00
CA SER A 159 -19.46 -11.05 -0.88
C SER A 159 -19.33 -12.27 0.06
N ASN A 160 -20.38 -12.61 0.82
CA ASN A 160 -20.34 -13.72 1.76
C ASN A 160 -20.50 -15.08 1.05
N HIS A 161 -19.40 -15.59 0.52
CA HIS A 161 -19.29 -16.99 0.09
C HIS A 161 -18.62 -17.88 1.13
N GLY A 162 -18.33 -17.37 2.33
CA GLY A 162 -17.74 -18.13 3.42
C GLY A 162 -16.22 -18.25 3.34
N LEU A 163 -15.69 -19.29 3.99
CA LEU A 163 -14.27 -19.49 4.23
C LEU A 163 -13.81 -20.87 3.78
N LEU A 164 -12.58 -20.93 3.30
CA LEU A 164 -11.81 -22.14 3.12
C LEU A 164 -10.77 -22.22 4.23
N LEU A 165 -10.88 -23.25 5.07
CA LEU A 165 -9.90 -23.62 6.06
C LEU A 165 -8.87 -24.53 5.39
N TRP A 166 -7.65 -24.01 5.31
CA TRP A 166 -6.56 -24.61 4.55
C TRP A 166 -5.31 -24.73 5.44
N PRO A 167 -4.57 -25.84 5.38
CA PRO A 167 -3.37 -25.99 6.20
C PRO A 167 -2.20 -25.19 5.62
N VAL A 168 -1.64 -24.28 6.42
CA VAL A 168 -0.51 -23.43 6.03
C VAL A 168 0.80 -24.10 6.40
N ASN A 169 0.90 -24.60 7.64
CA ASN A 169 2.11 -25.21 8.16
C ASN A 169 1.82 -26.25 9.24
N SER A 170 2.67 -27.26 9.38
CA SER A 170 2.66 -28.16 10.54
C SER A 170 4.03 -28.83 10.69
N GLY A 171 4.37 -29.19 11.92
CA GLY A 171 5.59 -29.95 12.23
C GLY A 171 5.57 -31.41 11.74
N ALA A 172 4.44 -31.93 11.23
CA ALA A 172 4.35 -33.29 10.69
C ALA A 172 3.22 -33.41 9.66
N THR A 173 3.24 -34.48 8.86
CA THR A 173 2.07 -34.86 8.05
C THR A 173 0.95 -35.31 8.98
N MET A 174 -0.18 -34.59 8.98
CA MET A 174 -1.25 -34.83 9.93
C MET A 174 -2.60 -34.28 9.45
N THR A 175 -3.68 -34.76 10.07
CA THR A 175 -5.05 -34.28 9.85
C THR A 175 -5.64 -33.83 11.17
N TYR A 176 -6.20 -32.62 11.20
CA TYR A 176 -7.15 -32.18 12.21
C TYR A 176 -8.57 -32.49 11.76
N VAL A 177 -9.38 -33.00 12.70
CA VAL A 177 -10.80 -33.30 12.48
C VAL A 177 -11.61 -32.36 13.36
N PHE A 178 -12.44 -31.52 12.73
CA PHE A 178 -13.38 -30.65 13.41
C PHE A 178 -14.78 -31.24 13.35
N ALA A 179 -15.63 -30.89 14.31
CA ALA A 179 -17.06 -31.20 14.23
C ALA A 179 -17.74 -30.31 13.18
N SER A 180 -18.62 -30.90 12.37
CA SER A 180 -19.46 -30.20 11.41
C SER A 180 -20.78 -29.74 12.05
N SER A 181 -21.63 -29.07 11.26
CA SER A 181 -22.98 -28.68 11.64
C SER A 181 -23.93 -29.87 11.87
N GLU A 182 -23.60 -31.06 11.38
CA GLU A 182 -24.37 -32.30 11.51
C GLU A 182 -24.07 -33.07 12.79
N VAL A 183 -23.02 -32.73 13.54
CA VAL A 183 -22.68 -33.46 14.77
C VAL A 183 -23.86 -33.44 15.75
N GLY A 184 -24.15 -34.57 16.40
CA GLY A 184 -25.33 -34.70 17.27
C GLY A 184 -25.31 -33.76 18.49
N THR A 185 -24.12 -33.40 18.97
CA THR A 185 -23.93 -32.50 20.11
C THR A 185 -23.87 -31.04 19.64
N GLN A 186 -24.95 -30.28 19.80
CA GLN A 186 -25.04 -28.89 19.33
C GLN A 186 -23.86 -28.00 19.79
N ALA A 187 -23.43 -28.13 21.05
CA ALA A 187 -22.34 -27.30 21.59
C ALA A 187 -20.98 -27.50 20.90
N GLN A 188 -20.81 -28.60 20.14
CA GLN A 188 -19.59 -28.88 19.37
C GLN A 188 -19.65 -28.34 17.93
N ARG A 189 -20.83 -27.93 17.44
CA ARG A 189 -21.00 -27.43 16.06
C ARG A 189 -20.28 -26.10 15.87
N PRO A 190 -19.83 -25.75 14.65
CA PRO A 190 -19.27 -24.44 14.35
C PRO A 190 -20.19 -23.32 14.84
N LYS A 191 -19.61 -22.36 15.58
CA LYS A 191 -20.33 -21.22 16.15
C LYS A 191 -19.65 -19.92 15.77
N LEU A 192 -20.39 -18.98 15.23
CA LEU A 192 -19.94 -17.60 15.05
C LEU A 192 -20.67 -16.69 16.04
N THR A 193 -19.92 -15.97 16.86
CA THR A 193 -20.47 -14.99 17.82
C THR A 193 -20.14 -13.59 17.32
N VAL A 194 -21.14 -12.74 17.12
CA VAL A 194 -20.97 -11.38 16.59
C VAL A 194 -21.52 -10.35 17.57
N TRP A 195 -20.71 -9.37 17.92
CA TRP A 195 -21.10 -8.20 18.69
C TRP A 195 -21.20 -7.01 17.75
N TYR A 196 -22.37 -6.39 17.67
CA TYR A 196 -22.66 -5.32 16.73
C TYR A 196 -23.55 -4.23 17.35
N GLY A 197 -23.48 -3.02 16.81
CA GLY A 197 -24.19 -1.85 17.34
C GLY A 197 -23.28 -0.88 18.08
N GLY A 198 -23.87 0.16 18.67
CA GLY A 198 -23.15 1.37 19.06
C GLY A 198 -22.66 2.14 17.83
N THR A 199 -23.08 3.39 17.66
CA THR A 199 -22.28 4.33 16.88
C THR A 199 -20.94 4.52 17.61
N PRO A 200 -19.81 4.74 16.93
CA PRO A 200 -18.63 5.26 17.62
C PRO A 200 -19.07 6.54 18.34
N THR A 201 -19.27 6.44 19.65
CA THR A 201 -19.66 7.60 20.46
C THR A 201 -18.48 8.55 20.37
N PRO A 202 -18.63 9.78 19.86
CA PRO A 202 -17.58 10.78 19.98
C PRO A 202 -17.29 10.92 21.47
N THR A 203 -16.08 10.54 21.89
CA THR A 203 -15.70 10.57 23.29
C THR A 203 -15.75 12.03 23.75
N SER A 204 -16.77 12.39 24.53
CA SER A 204 -16.85 13.71 25.16
C SER A 204 -15.68 13.84 26.14
N SER A 205 -14.80 14.81 25.88
CA SER A 205 -13.61 15.14 26.66
C SER A 205 -13.93 15.24 28.16
N PRO A 206 -13.26 14.49 29.06
CA PRO A 206 -13.36 14.74 30.48
C PRO A 206 -12.63 16.07 30.82
N VAL A 207 -13.25 16.85 31.69
CA VAL A 207 -12.68 18.07 32.28
C VAL A 207 -11.48 17.67 33.15
N PRO A 208 -10.30 18.31 33.02
CA PRO A 208 -9.10 17.86 33.70
C PRO A 208 -9.14 18.23 35.18
N THR A 209 -8.89 17.26 36.05
CA THR A 209 -8.39 17.50 37.41
C THR A 209 -7.04 16.78 37.50
N GLY A 210 -5.98 17.56 37.73
CA GLY A 210 -4.60 17.10 37.53
C GLY A 210 -4.13 16.06 38.55
N THR A 211 -3.52 14.98 38.06
CA THR A 211 -2.47 14.20 38.76
C THR A 211 -1.65 13.47 37.68
N PRO A 212 -0.30 13.51 37.68
CA PRO A 212 0.52 13.06 36.55
C PRO A 212 0.89 11.57 36.60
N THR A 213 0.58 10.82 35.54
CA THR A 213 1.27 9.57 35.16
C THR A 213 1.32 9.46 33.64
N LEU A 214 2.49 9.16 33.09
CA LEU A 214 2.82 9.15 31.65
C LEU A 214 1.83 8.28 30.85
N THR A 215 0.99 8.94 30.06
CA THR A 215 -0.05 8.42 29.15
C THR A 215 0.11 9.18 27.83
N PRO A 216 -0.12 8.55 26.65
CA PRO A 216 0.16 9.10 25.32
C PRO A 216 -0.30 10.54 25.17
N THR A 217 0.58 11.34 24.57
CA THR A 217 0.35 12.73 24.19
C THR A 217 -1.05 12.88 23.60
N PRO A 218 -1.99 13.57 24.27
CA PRO A 218 -3.29 13.85 23.71
C PRO A 218 -3.07 14.72 22.47
N VAL A 219 -3.54 14.24 21.34
CA VAL A 219 -3.63 15.01 20.10
C VAL A 219 -4.48 16.27 20.39
N PRO A 220 -3.95 17.49 20.22
CA PRO A 220 -4.70 18.73 20.44
C PRO A 220 -6.07 18.74 19.76
N ALA A 221 -7.05 19.43 20.38
CA ALA A 221 -8.37 19.62 19.79
C ALA A 221 -8.25 20.31 18.43
N GLY A 222 -8.75 19.66 17.38
CA GLY A 222 -8.60 20.13 16.00
C GLY A 222 -7.62 19.32 15.15
N LEU A 223 -7.21 18.12 15.59
CA LEU A 223 -6.37 17.19 14.82
C LEU A 223 -7.03 15.80 14.72
N VAL A 224 -6.74 15.05 13.65
CA VAL A 224 -7.25 13.69 13.38
C VAL A 224 -6.08 12.72 13.24
N ALA A 225 -6.18 11.56 13.89
CA ALA A 225 -5.17 10.51 13.83
C ALA A 225 -5.59 9.36 12.91
N TYR A 226 -4.71 8.98 12.00
CA TYR A 226 -4.81 7.80 11.14
C TYR A 226 -3.74 6.79 11.51
N GLN A 227 -4.10 5.51 11.41
CA GLN A 227 -3.18 4.40 11.67
C GLN A 227 -3.19 3.44 10.49
N PHE A 228 -2.00 3.17 9.96
CA PHE A 228 -1.75 2.27 8.85
C PHE A 228 -0.87 1.13 9.36
N ARG A 229 -1.48 -0.03 9.58
CA ARG A 229 -0.81 -1.26 9.99
C ARG A 229 -1.53 -2.45 9.39
N GLN A 230 -0.79 -3.30 8.67
CA GLN A 230 -1.38 -4.42 7.95
C GLN A 230 -2.25 -5.29 8.86
N GLY A 231 -3.52 -5.47 8.49
CA GLY A 231 -4.50 -6.25 9.24
C GLY A 231 -5.09 -5.54 10.46
N VAL A 232 -4.96 -4.21 10.57
CA VAL A 232 -5.61 -3.41 11.63
C VAL A 232 -6.67 -2.50 11.02
N ALA A 233 -7.87 -2.53 11.61
CA ALA A 233 -9.00 -1.69 11.20
C ALA A 233 -9.37 -1.81 9.71
N GLY A 234 -9.12 -2.96 9.09
CA GLY A 234 -9.38 -3.21 7.66
C GLY A 234 -8.31 -2.67 6.73
N TYR A 235 -7.18 -2.17 7.25
CA TYR A 235 -6.08 -1.71 6.43
C TYR A 235 -5.24 -2.88 5.90
N GLY A 236 -5.13 -2.99 4.58
CA GLY A 236 -4.39 -4.04 3.87
C GLY A 236 -3.34 -3.51 2.89
N GLY A 237 -2.97 -2.24 3.02
CA GLY A 237 -2.13 -1.53 2.06
C GLY A 237 -0.64 -1.45 2.39
N THR A 238 -0.14 -2.19 3.40
CA THR A 238 1.30 -2.34 3.59
C THR A 238 1.84 -3.35 2.59
N THR A 239 2.91 -2.98 1.90
CA THR A 239 3.73 -3.90 1.12
C THR A 239 5.18 -3.74 1.57
N ASP A 240 5.88 -4.83 1.85
CA ASP A 240 7.29 -4.81 2.20
C ASP A 240 8.06 -6.06 1.74
N ALA A 241 9.37 -5.93 1.62
CA ALA A 241 10.21 -7.04 1.20
C ALA A 241 11.68 -6.80 1.56
N GLN A 242 12.30 -7.83 2.14
CA GLN A 242 13.74 -7.87 2.27
C GLN A 242 14.39 -8.05 0.88
N ILE A 243 15.45 -7.28 0.62
CA ILE A 243 16.34 -7.50 -0.52
C ILE A 243 17.74 -7.84 -0.03
N TRP A 244 18.33 -8.90 -0.58
CA TRP A 244 19.57 -9.48 -0.07
C TRP A 244 20.62 -9.69 -1.16
N ARG A 245 21.81 -9.12 -0.95
CA ARG A 245 22.92 -9.17 -1.91
C ARG A 245 23.41 -10.57 -2.23
N TYR A 246 23.40 -11.49 -1.27
CA TYR A 246 23.86 -12.87 -1.49
C TYR A 246 22.74 -13.83 -1.91
N GLY A 247 21.49 -13.36 -1.95
CA GLY A 247 20.35 -14.00 -2.64
C GLY A 247 19.82 -13.08 -3.73
N PRO A 248 20.63 -12.72 -4.74
CA PRO A 248 20.41 -11.50 -5.50
C PRO A 248 19.17 -11.52 -6.41
N THR A 249 18.63 -12.70 -6.67
CA THR A 249 17.45 -12.95 -7.50
C THR A 249 16.30 -13.56 -6.71
N THR A 250 16.44 -13.72 -5.39
CA THR A 250 15.42 -14.30 -4.54
C THR A 250 14.49 -13.19 -4.06
N ASN A 251 13.19 -13.46 -4.12
CA ASN A 251 12.15 -12.61 -3.54
C ASN A 251 11.87 -13.06 -2.11
N TYR A 252 11.79 -12.10 -1.19
CA TYR A 252 11.52 -12.31 0.23
C TYR A 252 10.26 -11.56 0.71
N GLY A 253 9.37 -11.16 -0.20
CA GLY A 253 8.16 -10.40 0.15
C GLY A 253 7.08 -11.20 0.89
N ASN A 254 7.39 -12.43 1.31
CA ASN A 254 6.49 -13.25 2.14
C ASN A 254 7.13 -13.60 3.50
N ASP A 255 8.34 -13.09 3.78
CA ASP A 255 9.05 -13.41 5.00
C ASP A 255 8.44 -12.62 6.15
N ALA A 256 8.15 -13.27 7.28
CA ALA A 256 7.60 -12.63 8.48
C ALA A 256 8.57 -11.66 9.17
N THR A 257 9.84 -11.62 8.75
CA THR A 257 10.87 -10.74 9.30
C THR A 257 11.84 -10.31 8.22
N ALA A 258 12.17 -9.02 8.17
CA ALA A 258 13.20 -8.47 7.30
C ALA A 258 14.41 -8.01 8.13
N TRP A 259 15.60 -8.45 7.75
CA TRP A 259 16.83 -8.04 8.39
C TRP A 259 17.41 -6.79 7.72
N VAL A 260 17.95 -5.89 8.53
CA VAL A 260 18.83 -4.81 8.06
C VAL A 260 20.21 -5.04 8.68
N TYR A 261 21.25 -5.03 7.83
CA TYR A 261 22.61 -5.41 8.20
C TYR A 261 23.65 -4.36 7.77
N ALA A 262 24.53 -3.99 8.71
CA ALA A 262 25.81 -3.35 8.42
C ALA A 262 26.95 -4.39 8.41
N THR A 263 27.78 -4.36 7.36
CA THR A 263 29.07 -5.06 7.31
C THR A 263 30.23 -4.06 7.36
N THR A 264 31.49 -4.53 7.34
CA THR A 264 32.70 -3.68 7.36
C THR A 264 32.59 -2.44 6.48
N CYS A 265 32.59 -1.27 7.12
CA CYS A 265 32.49 0.03 6.48
C CYS A 265 33.89 0.52 6.12
N THR A 266 34.17 0.79 4.84
CA THR A 266 35.48 1.31 4.40
C THR A 266 35.50 2.83 4.18
N SER A 267 34.35 3.50 4.27
CA SER A 267 34.09 4.97 4.30
C SER A 267 32.63 5.17 3.91
N ASP A 268 31.87 5.95 4.69
CA ASP A 268 30.48 6.48 4.53
C ASP A 268 29.35 5.58 3.95
N VAL A 269 29.66 4.36 3.54
CA VAL A 269 28.77 3.36 2.98
C VAL A 269 29.22 2.04 3.57
N CYS A 270 28.51 1.58 4.61
CA CYS A 270 28.58 0.19 4.99
C CYS A 270 28.01 -0.61 3.80
N VAL A 271 28.72 -1.63 3.33
CA VAL A 271 28.26 -2.41 2.18
C VAL A 271 27.00 -3.16 2.60
N ASP A 272 25.83 -2.66 2.21
CA ASP A 272 24.55 -3.24 2.56
C ASP A 272 24.50 -4.71 2.09
N ALA A 273 24.39 -5.63 3.04
CA ALA A 273 24.14 -7.03 2.75
C ALA A 273 22.63 -7.27 2.61
N TYR A 274 21.85 -6.73 3.53
CA TYR A 274 20.39 -6.79 3.55
C TYR A 274 19.79 -5.39 3.75
N SER A 275 18.77 -5.07 2.98
CA SER A 275 17.92 -3.88 3.14
C SER A 275 16.47 -4.31 3.08
N ASP A 276 15.58 -3.47 3.61
CA ASP A 276 14.14 -3.70 3.56
C ASP A 276 13.47 -2.58 2.77
N VAL A 277 12.58 -2.93 1.84
CA VAL A 277 11.74 -1.95 1.13
C VAL A 277 10.34 -2.00 1.72
N LEU A 278 9.74 -0.85 1.99
CA LEU A 278 8.46 -0.75 2.69
C LEU A 278 7.62 0.37 2.10
N ARG A 279 6.33 0.12 1.88
CA ARG A 279 5.37 1.12 1.39
C ARG A 279 4.03 0.96 2.09
N PHE A 280 3.37 2.09 2.33
CA PHE A 280 1.98 2.15 2.81
C PHE A 280 1.10 2.78 1.73
N ASP A 281 -0.05 2.17 1.45
CA ASP A 281 -1.12 2.82 0.70
C ASP A 281 -1.80 3.87 1.57
N LEU A 282 -1.77 5.12 1.11
CA LEU A 282 -2.32 6.27 1.82
C LEU A 282 -3.62 6.78 1.18
N ALA A 283 -4.24 6.03 0.28
CA ALA A 283 -5.44 6.44 -0.46
C ALA A 283 -6.65 6.80 0.45
N SER A 284 -6.65 6.38 1.71
CA SER A 284 -7.67 6.76 2.70
C SER A 284 -7.49 8.19 3.26
N LEU A 285 -6.34 8.82 3.04
CA LEU A 285 -6.10 10.21 3.38
C LEU A 285 -6.64 11.12 2.28
N ALA A 286 -7.35 12.18 2.68
CA ALA A 286 -7.87 13.15 1.72
C ALA A 286 -6.72 13.94 1.08
N PRO A 287 -6.71 14.13 -0.25
CA PRO A 287 -5.72 14.96 -0.91
C PRO A 287 -5.65 16.37 -0.32
N GLY A 288 -4.47 16.78 0.17
CA GLY A 288 -4.25 18.09 0.80
C GLY A 288 -4.56 18.23 2.25
N SER A 289 -4.70 17.10 2.92
CA SER A 289 -4.56 17.07 4.35
C SER A 289 -3.19 17.63 4.73
N VAL A 290 -3.16 18.51 5.73
CA VAL A 290 -1.91 19.02 6.32
C VAL A 290 -1.49 18.03 7.41
N VAL A 291 -0.32 17.42 7.22
CA VAL A 291 0.31 16.51 8.15
C VAL A 291 1.03 17.31 9.23
N GLN A 292 0.57 17.17 10.46
CA GLN A 292 1.23 17.74 11.63
C GLN A 292 2.37 16.83 12.11
N SER A 293 2.16 15.52 12.07
CA SER A 293 3.21 14.55 12.31
C SER A 293 2.91 13.22 11.64
N ALA A 294 3.96 12.51 11.22
CA ALA A 294 3.86 11.12 10.82
C ALA A 294 5.00 10.31 11.42
N ALA A 295 4.65 9.24 12.13
CA ALA A 295 5.60 8.40 12.86
C ALA A 295 5.49 6.96 12.37
N LEU A 296 6.59 6.44 11.81
CA LEU A 296 6.72 5.05 11.41
C LEU A 296 7.38 4.26 12.54
N ALA A 297 6.63 3.35 13.16
CA ALA A 297 7.16 2.42 14.15
C ALA A 297 7.51 1.08 13.50
N LEU A 298 8.75 0.63 13.72
CA LEU A 298 9.31 -0.64 13.23
C LEU A 298 9.77 -1.47 14.43
N CYS A 299 9.27 -2.70 14.55
CA CYS A 299 9.48 -3.51 15.74
C CYS A 299 10.61 -4.51 15.55
N VAL A 300 11.60 -4.50 16.45
CA VAL A 300 12.69 -5.46 16.47
C VAL A 300 12.15 -6.77 17.04
N THR A 301 12.17 -7.85 16.26
CA THR A 301 11.41 -9.08 16.58
C THR A 301 12.20 -10.08 17.43
N SER A 302 13.51 -10.16 17.22
CA SER A 302 14.41 -11.02 17.97
C SER A 302 15.76 -10.36 18.21
N GLY A 303 16.64 -11.06 18.94
CA GLY A 303 17.99 -10.56 19.25
C GLY A 303 18.75 -10.12 18.00
N GLY A 304 19.47 -9.00 18.12
CA GLY A 304 20.41 -8.56 17.10
C GLY A 304 21.56 -9.56 16.92
N SER A 305 22.28 -9.43 15.81
CA SER A 305 23.41 -10.30 15.46
C SER A 305 24.56 -10.27 16.49
N ASN A 306 24.60 -9.23 17.32
CA ASN A 306 25.48 -9.06 18.49
C ASN A 306 24.94 -7.92 19.38
N SER A 307 25.72 -7.52 20.39
CA SER A 307 25.35 -6.48 21.36
C SER A 307 25.69 -5.04 20.90
N ASN A 308 25.99 -4.79 19.63
CA ASN A 308 26.31 -3.45 19.12
C ASN A 308 25.06 -2.73 18.58
N HIS A 309 25.10 -1.40 18.51
CA HIS A 309 24.03 -0.60 17.91
C HIS A 309 24.18 -0.49 16.38
N LEU A 310 23.06 -0.15 15.74
CA LEU A 310 22.94 0.10 14.30
C LEU A 310 22.21 1.43 14.10
N LYS A 311 22.70 2.32 13.25
CA LYS A 311 21.95 3.45 12.73
C LYS A 311 21.13 3.00 11.53
N LEU A 312 19.81 3.04 11.67
CA LEU A 312 18.83 2.73 10.66
C LEU A 312 18.41 4.03 9.96
N ASP A 313 18.79 4.18 8.69
CA ASP A 313 18.38 5.32 7.86
C ASP A 313 17.35 4.86 6.82
N ALA A 314 16.29 5.65 6.66
CA ALA A 314 15.28 5.50 5.63
C ALA A 314 15.56 6.48 4.47
N TYR A 315 15.50 5.98 3.24
CA TYR A 315 15.59 6.78 2.02
C TYR A 315 14.31 6.62 1.20
N ARG A 316 13.88 7.68 0.54
CA ARG A 316 12.73 7.61 -0.39
C ARG A 316 13.10 6.76 -1.59
N LEU A 317 12.24 5.82 -1.99
CA LEU A 317 12.36 5.12 -3.26
C LEU A 317 11.82 5.99 -4.41
N LEU A 318 12.55 6.00 -5.52
CA LEU A 318 12.22 6.77 -6.73
C LEU A 318 11.75 5.88 -7.88
N ARG A 319 11.66 4.57 -7.63
CA ARG A 319 11.34 3.55 -8.61
C ARG A 319 10.27 2.63 -8.09
N ALA A 320 9.29 2.34 -8.94
CA ALA A 320 8.25 1.38 -8.68
C ALA A 320 8.82 -0.02 -8.44
N TRP A 321 8.19 -0.75 -7.53
CA TRP A 321 8.48 -2.15 -7.24
C TRP A 321 7.19 -2.85 -6.81
N ALA A 322 7.17 -4.18 -6.95
CA ALA A 322 6.06 -5.01 -6.51
C ALA A 322 6.59 -6.09 -5.57
N GLU A 323 5.96 -6.21 -4.41
CA GLU A 323 6.31 -7.11 -3.32
C GLU A 323 6.56 -8.56 -3.78
N GLY A 324 5.71 -9.11 -4.64
CA GLY A 324 5.86 -10.48 -5.16
C GLY A 324 6.99 -10.68 -6.19
N SER A 325 7.73 -9.64 -6.56
CA SER A 325 8.76 -9.72 -7.62
C SER A 325 10.06 -8.98 -7.32
N VAL A 326 10.07 -8.12 -6.29
CA VAL A 326 11.25 -7.33 -5.93
C VAL A 326 12.37 -8.24 -5.42
N THR A 327 13.59 -7.96 -5.87
CA THR A 327 14.79 -8.70 -5.48
C THR A 327 15.92 -7.70 -5.26
N TRP A 328 17.11 -8.18 -4.89
CA TRP A 328 18.29 -7.33 -4.87
C TRP A 328 18.67 -6.82 -6.27
N ASN A 329 18.52 -7.60 -7.33
CA ASN A 329 18.93 -7.17 -8.67
C ASN A 329 17.88 -6.34 -9.40
N ALA A 330 16.60 -6.53 -9.09
CA ALA A 330 15.50 -5.93 -9.84
C ALA A 330 14.43 -5.38 -8.89
N PRO A 331 13.76 -4.27 -9.23
CA PRO A 331 13.75 -3.57 -10.53
C PRO A 331 14.81 -2.47 -10.69
N TRP A 332 15.78 -2.42 -9.79
CA TRP A 332 16.73 -1.31 -9.62
C TRP A 332 17.67 -1.12 -10.82
N ARG A 333 18.11 0.12 -11.03
CA ARG A 333 19.17 0.46 -11.98
C ARG A 333 20.53 0.00 -11.47
N SER A 334 20.74 0.06 -10.15
CA SER A 334 21.89 -0.54 -9.49
C SER A 334 21.41 -1.50 -8.39
N PRO A 335 21.89 -2.76 -8.36
CA PRO A 335 21.43 -3.77 -7.41
C PRO A 335 21.41 -3.25 -5.97
N GLY A 336 20.33 -3.52 -5.24
CA GLY A 336 20.08 -3.05 -3.88
C GLY A 336 19.50 -1.64 -3.81
N ALA A 337 18.86 -1.16 -4.88
CA ALA A 337 18.43 0.24 -5.02
C ALA A 337 19.57 1.25 -4.77
N ASN A 338 20.78 0.92 -5.25
CA ASN A 338 21.99 1.69 -4.93
C ASN A 338 22.18 2.93 -5.82
N ALA A 339 21.43 3.09 -6.91
CA ALA A 339 21.57 4.25 -7.77
C ALA A 339 20.85 5.47 -7.17
N VAL A 340 21.60 6.33 -6.49
CA VAL A 340 21.11 7.63 -6.00
C VAL A 340 20.57 8.46 -7.17
N GLY A 341 19.42 9.11 -6.97
CA GLY A 341 18.74 9.94 -7.97
C GLY A 341 17.92 9.15 -9.00
N SER A 342 17.96 7.81 -8.99
CA SER A 342 17.15 7.00 -9.93
C SER A 342 16.48 5.76 -9.32
N ASP A 343 17.04 5.19 -8.26
CA ASP A 343 16.41 4.12 -7.47
C ASP A 343 15.94 4.67 -6.11
N ARG A 344 16.75 5.53 -5.48
CA ARG A 344 16.46 6.16 -4.19
C ARG A 344 16.96 7.60 -4.10
N SER A 345 16.46 8.36 -3.12
CA SER A 345 16.98 9.69 -2.77
C SER A 345 18.43 9.63 -2.25
N GLY A 346 19.17 10.72 -2.44
CA GLY A 346 20.48 10.93 -1.82
C GLY A 346 20.37 11.34 -0.36
N GLU A 347 19.31 12.06 -0.02
CA GLU A 347 19.04 12.52 1.34
C GLU A 347 18.35 11.46 2.19
N VAL A 348 18.75 11.38 3.45
CA VAL A 348 18.11 10.56 4.48
C VAL A 348 16.78 11.20 4.85
N ALA A 349 15.69 10.47 4.66
CA ALA A 349 14.34 10.94 4.98
C ALA A 349 14.05 10.85 6.48
N ALA A 350 14.57 9.83 7.15
CA ALA A 350 14.42 9.62 8.59
C ALA A 350 15.51 8.69 9.13
N SER A 351 15.81 8.78 10.43
CA SER A 351 16.81 7.95 11.09
C SER A 351 16.35 7.47 12.45
N ALA A 352 16.86 6.32 12.89
CA ALA A 352 16.79 5.84 14.27
C ALA A 352 18.09 5.12 14.66
N ILE A 353 18.40 5.10 15.97
CA ILE A 353 19.45 4.23 16.52
C ILE A 353 18.77 3.00 17.10
N VAL A 354 19.17 1.83 16.64
CA VAL A 354 18.68 0.53 17.08
C VAL A 354 19.74 -0.11 17.97
N THR A 355 19.33 -0.51 19.15
CA THR A 355 20.19 -1.02 20.22
C THR A 355 19.71 -2.40 20.70
N PRO A 356 20.52 -3.15 21.45
CA PRO A 356 20.07 -4.42 22.02
C PRO A 356 18.86 -4.29 22.96
N GLN A 357 18.63 -3.12 23.54
CA GLN A 357 17.49 -2.82 24.40
C GLN A 357 16.17 -2.75 23.62
N ASP A 358 16.24 -2.53 22.30
CA ASP A 358 15.05 -2.43 21.44
C ASP A 358 14.50 -3.79 21.03
N VAL A 359 15.19 -4.90 21.36
CA VAL A 359 14.72 -6.26 21.09
C VAL A 359 13.36 -6.50 21.75
N GLY A 360 12.36 -6.82 20.92
CA GLY A 360 10.98 -6.97 21.36
C GLY A 360 10.23 -5.63 21.53
N GLN A 361 10.85 -4.50 21.25
CA GLN A 361 10.26 -3.15 21.22
C GLN A 361 10.24 -2.61 19.78
N CYS A 362 9.70 -1.40 19.61
CA CYS A 362 9.68 -0.73 18.32
C CYS A 362 10.46 0.57 18.36
N VAL A 363 11.32 0.76 17.37
CA VAL A 363 11.96 2.05 17.09
C VAL A 363 11.03 2.89 16.23
N THR A 364 11.09 4.21 16.37
CA THR A 364 10.24 5.13 15.62
C THR A 364 11.08 6.03 14.73
N LEU A 365 10.67 6.17 13.48
CA LEU A 365 11.21 7.11 12.52
C LEU A 365 10.18 8.22 12.29
N ASP A 366 10.63 9.47 12.33
CA ASP A 366 9.81 10.62 11.94
C ASP A 366 9.83 10.72 10.40
N VAL A 367 8.67 10.46 9.79
CA VAL A 367 8.48 10.48 8.33
C VAL A 367 7.49 11.57 7.91
N THR A 368 7.30 12.58 8.76
CA THR A 368 6.31 13.67 8.57
C THR A 368 6.41 14.30 7.18
N THR A 369 7.60 14.75 6.80
CA THR A 369 7.86 15.39 5.49
C THR A 369 7.60 14.45 4.33
N LEU A 370 7.93 13.17 4.49
CA LEU A 370 7.77 12.16 3.43
C LEU A 370 6.29 11.82 3.20
N VAL A 371 5.52 11.69 4.28
CA VAL A 371 4.08 11.43 4.21
C VAL A 371 3.32 12.65 3.66
N GLN A 372 3.70 13.87 4.04
CA GLN A 372 3.13 15.09 3.44
C GLN A 372 3.33 15.06 1.91
N MET A 373 4.56 14.79 1.47
CA MET A 373 4.88 14.69 0.04
C MET A 373 4.07 13.59 -0.66
N TRP A 374 3.83 12.43 -0.05
CA TRP A 374 2.98 11.39 -0.65
C TRP A 374 1.49 11.72 -0.68
N ILE A 375 0.98 12.52 0.27
CA ILE A 375 -0.40 13.03 0.23
C ILE A 375 -0.57 14.05 -0.90
N ASP A 376 0.44 14.90 -1.10
CA ASP A 376 0.43 15.92 -2.15
C ASP A 376 0.69 15.32 -3.53
N HIS A 377 1.52 14.26 -3.61
CA HIS A 377 1.88 13.55 -4.83
C HIS A 377 1.71 12.02 -4.68
N PRO A 378 0.47 11.49 -4.69
CA PRO A 378 0.24 10.05 -4.49
C PRO A 378 0.97 9.14 -5.49
N GLY A 379 1.17 9.61 -6.74
CA GLY A 379 1.92 8.89 -7.78
C GLY A 379 3.43 8.79 -7.52
N ALA A 380 3.98 9.58 -6.58
CA ALA A 380 5.37 9.51 -6.15
C ALA A 380 5.58 8.55 -4.96
N ASN A 381 4.52 7.91 -4.46
CA ASN A 381 4.60 6.95 -3.36
C ASN A 381 5.08 5.57 -3.82
N TRP A 382 6.40 5.44 -3.92
CA TRP A 382 7.08 4.16 -4.11
C TRP A 382 7.64 3.59 -2.80
N GLY A 383 7.27 4.18 -1.67
CA GLY A 383 7.75 3.77 -0.35
C GLY A 383 9.18 4.20 -0.05
N LEU A 384 9.81 3.48 0.87
CA LEU A 384 11.13 3.76 1.41
C LEU A 384 11.99 2.50 1.42
N ILE A 385 13.31 2.70 1.45
CA ILE A 385 14.29 1.64 1.72
C ILE A 385 14.98 1.92 3.05
N LEU A 386 15.03 0.90 3.91
CA LEU A 386 15.66 0.90 5.22
C LEU A 386 17.06 0.30 5.12
N ARG A 387 18.07 1.05 5.56
CA ARG A 387 19.48 0.67 5.40
C ARG A 387 20.29 1.01 6.64
N ALA A 388 21.43 0.35 6.77
CA ALA A 388 22.35 0.62 7.85
C ALA A 388 23.49 1.53 7.37
N THR A 389 23.63 2.71 7.98
CA THR A 389 24.60 3.73 7.53
C THR A 389 25.72 4.00 8.52
N ASP A 390 25.54 3.61 9.78
CA ASP A 390 26.57 3.64 10.81
C ASP A 390 26.36 2.48 11.78
N ALA A 391 27.38 1.66 11.98
CA ALA A 391 27.39 0.66 13.03
C ALA A 391 28.71 0.78 13.77
N ALA A 392 28.68 0.83 15.10
CA ALA A 392 29.86 0.62 15.89
C ALA A 392 30.29 -0.85 15.69
N ILE A 393 31.09 -1.11 14.65
CA ILE A 393 31.64 -2.42 14.32
C ILE A 393 33.11 -2.45 14.77
N PRO A 394 33.42 -2.65 16.07
CA PRO A 394 34.79 -2.90 16.47
C PRO A 394 35.27 -4.22 15.82
N ASN A 395 36.40 -4.16 15.10
CA ASN A 395 37.13 -5.30 14.55
C ASN A 395 36.47 -6.10 13.40
N GLY A 396 35.72 -5.44 12.52
CA GLY A 396 35.35 -6.01 11.22
C GLY A 396 34.30 -7.12 11.23
N GLY A 397 33.31 -7.01 12.13
CA GLY A 397 32.14 -7.88 12.19
C GLY A 397 30.92 -7.40 11.39
N VAL A 398 29.77 -7.96 11.73
CA VAL A 398 28.46 -7.68 11.13
C VAL A 398 27.47 -7.33 12.24
N VAL A 399 26.75 -6.23 12.11
CA VAL A 399 25.67 -5.86 13.05
C VAL A 399 24.36 -5.85 12.26
N GLY A 400 23.34 -6.53 12.76
CA GLY A 400 22.05 -6.55 12.10
C GLY A 400 20.92 -6.86 13.04
N TYR A 401 19.76 -6.28 12.78
CA TYR A 401 18.54 -6.44 13.56
C TYR A 401 17.40 -6.89 12.62
N PRO A 402 16.57 -7.84 13.04
CA PRO A 402 15.36 -8.22 12.32
C PRO A 402 14.18 -7.35 12.74
N PHE A 403 13.47 -6.82 11.76
CA PHE A 403 12.22 -6.10 11.92
C PHE A 403 11.04 -6.97 11.50
N GLY A 404 9.88 -6.73 12.09
CA GLY A 404 8.64 -7.35 11.63
C GLY A 404 8.17 -6.72 10.32
N THR A 405 7.71 -7.56 9.41
CA THR A 405 7.12 -7.22 8.09
C THR A 405 5.60 -7.23 8.16
N SER A 406 4.89 -6.93 7.07
CA SER A 406 3.44 -7.11 6.97
C SER A 406 2.98 -8.54 7.25
N GLU A 407 3.84 -9.52 7.00
CA GLU A 407 3.57 -10.96 7.20
C GLU A 407 3.87 -11.41 8.63
N HIS A 408 4.41 -10.53 9.49
CA HIS A 408 4.72 -10.90 10.86
C HIS A 408 3.45 -11.41 11.57
N TRP A 409 3.58 -12.58 12.20
CA TRP A 409 2.46 -13.31 12.82
C TRP A 409 1.86 -12.57 14.02
N ASP A 410 2.68 -11.82 14.76
CA ASP A 410 2.22 -10.85 15.77
C ASP A 410 1.95 -9.50 15.08
N VAL A 411 0.67 -9.14 14.95
CA VAL A 411 0.23 -7.86 14.38
C VAL A 411 0.83 -6.67 15.12
N ALA A 412 1.12 -6.80 16.42
CA ALA A 412 1.75 -5.73 17.19
C ALA A 412 3.22 -5.46 16.77
N LYS A 413 3.85 -6.40 16.06
CA LYS A 413 5.21 -6.27 15.52
C LYS A 413 5.28 -5.83 14.06
N ARG A 414 4.13 -5.75 13.36
CA ARG A 414 4.08 -5.28 11.97
C ARG A 414 4.38 -3.78 11.90
N PRO A 415 4.93 -3.28 10.78
CA PRO A 415 5.17 -1.86 10.56
C PRO A 415 3.88 -1.05 10.81
N ASN A 416 4.02 0.06 11.52
CA ASN A 416 2.90 0.91 11.88
C ASN A 416 3.21 2.36 11.58
N LEU A 417 2.52 2.91 10.61
CA LEU A 417 2.56 4.34 10.33
C LEU A 417 1.37 5.02 11.02
N THR A 418 1.66 5.96 11.91
CA THR A 418 0.67 6.83 12.53
C THR A 418 0.78 8.22 11.91
N VAL A 419 -0.30 8.76 11.36
CA VAL A 419 -0.35 10.08 10.74
C VAL A 419 -1.33 10.96 11.50
N ILE A 420 -0.88 12.12 11.96
CA ILE A 420 -1.70 13.15 12.58
C ILE A 420 -1.89 14.27 11.58
N LEU A 421 -3.15 14.52 11.22
CA LEU A 421 -3.56 15.59 10.32
C LEU A 421 -4.25 16.70 11.10
N ASP A 422 -4.31 17.91 10.52
CA ASP A 422 -5.30 18.88 10.93
C ASP A 422 -6.71 18.32 10.71
N ALA A 423 -7.60 18.50 11.69
CA ALA A 423 -9.00 18.15 11.53
C ALA A 423 -9.55 19.04 10.43
N ASN A 424 -9.97 18.42 9.33
CA ASN A 424 -10.54 19.10 8.18
C ASN A 424 -11.51 20.20 8.63
N VAL A 425 -11.07 21.46 8.58
CA VAL A 425 -11.95 22.52 8.10
C VAL A 425 -12.39 22.00 6.74
N THR A 426 -13.69 21.89 6.54
CA THR A 426 -14.30 21.50 5.26
C THR A 426 -13.44 22.06 4.14
N PRO A 427 -12.91 21.26 3.20
CA PRO A 427 -12.25 21.84 2.05
C PRO A 427 -13.26 22.82 1.48
N ALA A 428 -12.84 24.09 1.36
CA ALA A 428 -13.68 25.09 0.72
C ALA A 428 -14.24 24.44 -0.55
N PRO A 429 -15.56 24.55 -0.82
CA PRO A 429 -16.14 23.93 -2.01
C PRO A 429 -15.23 24.25 -3.19
N PRO A 430 -14.98 23.28 -4.10
CA PRO A 430 -14.08 23.49 -5.22
C PRO A 430 -14.41 24.87 -5.79
N PRO A 431 -13.44 25.79 -5.89
CA PRO A 431 -13.72 27.19 -6.18
C PRO A 431 -14.62 27.19 -7.39
N THR A 432 -15.84 27.69 -7.22
CA THR A 432 -16.75 27.85 -8.34
C THR A 432 -15.97 28.68 -9.33
N ALA A 433 -15.65 28.07 -10.49
CA ALA A 433 -14.90 28.71 -11.54
C ALA A 433 -15.53 30.09 -11.74
N THR A 434 -14.82 31.13 -11.30
CA THR A 434 -15.26 32.49 -11.54
C THR A 434 -14.94 32.69 -13.01
N PRO A 435 -15.94 32.82 -13.89
CA PRO A 435 -15.66 32.95 -15.30
C PRO A 435 -14.95 34.28 -15.50
N ASN A 436 -13.67 34.25 -15.89
CA ASN A 436 -13.02 35.39 -16.52
C ASN A 436 -12.24 34.90 -17.76
N PRO A 437 -12.29 35.63 -18.88
CA PRO A 437 -12.11 35.07 -20.21
C PRO A 437 -10.64 35.13 -20.68
N GLY A 438 -10.12 33.97 -21.06
CA GLY A 438 -8.89 33.74 -21.84
C GLY A 438 -9.00 32.34 -22.48
N PRO A 439 -8.57 32.15 -23.74
CA PRO A 439 -9.40 31.61 -24.82
C PRO A 439 -9.97 30.21 -24.53
N SER A 440 -11.20 30.02 -25.00
CA SER A 440 -12.20 28.98 -24.73
C SER A 440 -11.82 27.50 -25.01
N CYS A 441 -10.53 27.14 -25.03
CA CYS A 441 -10.03 25.82 -25.40
C CYS A 441 -8.98 25.23 -24.43
N VAL A 442 -8.33 26.07 -23.61
CA VAL A 442 -7.35 25.64 -22.62
C VAL A 442 -8.09 25.03 -21.44
N LYS A 443 -7.82 23.76 -21.15
CA LYS A 443 -8.45 23.01 -20.07
C LYS A 443 -7.64 23.07 -18.78
N LEU A 444 -6.33 23.25 -18.93
CA LEU A 444 -5.41 23.39 -17.83
C LEU A 444 -4.21 24.24 -18.25
N TYR A 445 -3.76 25.10 -17.34
CA TYR A 445 -2.58 25.93 -17.49
C TYR A 445 -1.68 25.72 -16.26
N LEU A 446 -0.39 25.46 -16.50
CA LEU A 446 0.62 25.18 -15.48
C LEU A 446 1.80 26.13 -15.70
N GLU A 447 2.08 27.00 -14.73
CA GLU A 447 3.32 27.80 -14.72
C GLU A 447 4.49 26.88 -14.37
N ALA A 448 5.61 26.97 -15.08
CA ALA A 448 6.68 26.00 -14.95
C ALA A 448 7.41 26.09 -13.60
N GLU A 449 7.56 27.30 -13.08
CA GLU A 449 8.12 27.60 -11.77
C GLU A 449 7.24 27.14 -10.61
N ALA A 450 5.99 26.79 -10.88
CA ALA A 450 5.08 26.28 -9.87
C ALA A 450 5.18 24.75 -9.70
N GLY A 451 5.92 24.06 -10.56
CA GLY A 451 6.20 22.62 -10.42
C GLY A 451 7.29 22.32 -9.39
N ASP A 452 7.29 21.11 -8.86
CA ASP A 452 8.32 20.66 -7.91
C ASP A 452 9.65 20.45 -8.64
N LEU A 453 10.66 21.22 -8.23
CA LEU A 453 11.98 21.20 -8.83
C LEU A 453 12.88 20.21 -8.09
N TYR A 454 13.51 19.30 -8.83
CA TYR A 454 14.43 18.29 -8.31
C TYR A 454 15.84 18.47 -8.87
N ASP A 455 16.83 18.23 -8.00
CA ASP A 455 18.27 18.33 -8.27
C ASP A 455 18.71 19.71 -8.79
N GLN A 456 19.17 19.83 -10.03
CA GLN A 456 19.71 21.08 -10.59
C GLN A 456 18.64 21.97 -11.23
N TYR A 457 17.37 21.53 -11.30
CA TYR A 457 16.29 22.40 -11.77
C TYR A 457 16.10 23.57 -10.80
N THR A 458 16.03 24.77 -11.34
CA THR A 458 15.85 26.01 -10.58
C THR A 458 15.00 26.99 -11.35
N THR A 459 14.67 28.12 -10.73
CA THR A 459 13.90 29.20 -11.35
C THR A 459 14.79 30.37 -11.79
N GLY A 460 14.50 30.92 -12.97
CA GLY A 460 15.03 32.20 -13.43
C GLY A 460 13.93 33.25 -13.54
N GLY A 461 14.30 34.53 -13.50
CA GLY A 461 13.35 35.64 -13.65
C GLY A 461 13.47 36.32 -15.01
N ASP A 462 12.35 36.60 -15.67
CA ASP A 462 12.30 37.36 -16.92
C ASP A 462 10.95 38.08 -17.06
N SER A 463 10.97 39.37 -17.39
CA SER A 463 9.73 40.16 -17.57
C SER A 463 8.84 39.70 -18.73
N GLY A 464 9.38 38.92 -19.67
CA GLY A 464 8.65 38.32 -20.79
C GLY A 464 7.94 37.02 -20.46
N CYS A 465 8.26 36.38 -19.31
CA CYS A 465 7.60 35.19 -18.80
C CYS A 465 6.16 35.47 -18.35
N SER A 466 5.33 34.42 -18.34
CA SER A 466 4.14 34.43 -17.50
C SER A 466 4.58 34.39 -16.04
N ALA A 467 3.87 35.11 -15.17
CA ALA A 467 4.23 35.28 -13.76
C ALA A 467 5.68 35.73 -13.45
N CYS A 468 6.41 36.28 -14.43
CA CYS A 468 7.78 36.79 -14.29
C CYS A 468 8.86 35.73 -13.96
N SER A 469 8.58 34.43 -14.12
CA SER A 469 9.51 33.36 -13.75
C SER A 469 9.48 32.21 -14.75
N TYR A 470 10.53 31.39 -14.77
CA TYR A 470 10.63 30.19 -15.61
C TYR A 470 11.50 29.12 -14.93
N ALA A 471 11.31 27.86 -15.31
CA ALA A 471 12.12 26.73 -14.84
C ALA A 471 13.23 26.37 -15.86
N TYR A 472 14.42 26.08 -15.37
CA TYR A 472 15.57 25.63 -16.17
C TYR A 472 16.62 24.92 -15.31
N VAL A 473 17.55 24.23 -15.96
CA VAL A 473 18.82 23.79 -15.35
C VAL A 473 19.92 24.77 -15.76
N PRO A 474 20.75 25.30 -14.84
CA PRO A 474 21.79 26.28 -15.21
C PRO A 474 22.83 25.75 -16.19
N ASP A 475 23.29 26.60 -17.12
CA ASP A 475 24.36 26.26 -18.08
C ASP A 475 25.61 25.72 -17.37
N GLY A 476 26.11 24.58 -17.87
CA GLY A 476 27.29 23.92 -17.32
C GLY A 476 26.99 22.99 -16.13
N ALA A 477 25.74 22.87 -15.68
CA ALA A 477 25.33 21.88 -14.68
C ALA A 477 25.32 20.44 -15.24
N GLY A 478 25.28 20.29 -16.58
CA GLY A 478 25.39 19.02 -17.25
C GLY A 478 24.07 18.54 -17.88
N ASN A 479 24.22 17.64 -18.86
CA ASN A 479 23.12 17.10 -19.66
C ASN A 479 22.73 15.71 -19.20
N ASN A 480 21.43 15.37 -19.25
CA ASN A 480 20.93 14.04 -18.86
C ASN A 480 21.36 13.64 -17.43
N ASP A 481 21.44 14.62 -16.54
CA ASP A 481 21.89 14.46 -15.14
C ASP A 481 20.82 13.82 -14.24
N GLY A 482 19.57 13.76 -14.71
CA GLY A 482 18.43 13.23 -13.96
C GLY A 482 17.57 14.29 -13.30
N SER A 483 18.00 15.56 -13.31
CA SER A 483 17.24 16.70 -12.80
C SER A 483 15.87 16.77 -13.49
N MET A 484 14.82 17.11 -12.75
CA MET A 484 13.48 17.21 -13.33
C MET A 484 12.62 18.26 -12.63
N VAL A 485 11.63 18.77 -13.34
CA VAL A 485 10.47 19.44 -12.76
C VAL A 485 9.24 18.55 -12.88
N VAL A 486 8.44 18.47 -11.81
CA VAL A 486 7.25 17.61 -11.74
C VAL A 486 6.01 18.48 -11.54
N PHE A 487 4.97 18.21 -12.34
CA PHE A 487 3.65 18.80 -12.18
C PHE A 487 2.65 17.71 -11.85
N THR A 488 1.90 17.90 -10.77
CA THR A 488 0.72 17.07 -10.46
C THR A 488 -0.53 17.87 -10.82
N PHE A 489 -1.41 17.32 -11.65
CA PHE A 489 -2.59 18.03 -12.12
C PHE A 489 -3.83 17.14 -12.21
N TYR A 490 -5.00 17.76 -12.05
CA TYR A 490 -6.28 17.07 -12.13
C TYR A 490 -6.90 17.23 -13.52
N VAL A 491 -7.27 16.11 -14.13
CA VAL A 491 -8.03 16.05 -15.37
C VAL A 491 -9.51 15.91 -15.04
N PRO A 492 -10.37 16.88 -15.43
CA PRO A 492 -11.77 16.90 -15.01
C PRO A 492 -12.64 15.89 -15.75
N GLU A 493 -12.22 15.45 -16.93
CA GLU A 493 -12.98 14.57 -17.80
C GLU A 493 -12.03 13.66 -18.58
N THR A 494 -12.36 12.37 -18.65
CA THR A 494 -11.62 11.41 -19.47
C THR A 494 -11.69 11.83 -20.94
N ASN A 495 -10.56 12.19 -21.55
CA ASN A 495 -10.51 12.62 -22.95
C ASN A 495 -9.08 12.60 -23.53
N LEU A 496 -8.96 12.81 -24.83
CA LEU A 496 -7.70 13.10 -25.50
C LEU A 496 -7.28 14.56 -25.25
N TYR A 497 -6.08 14.75 -24.72
CA TYR A 497 -5.47 16.07 -24.50
C TYR A 497 -4.19 16.22 -25.33
N TYR A 498 -4.01 17.42 -25.87
CA TYR A 498 -2.79 17.86 -26.54
C TYR A 498 -2.02 18.80 -25.63
N PHE A 499 -0.69 18.71 -25.70
CA PHE A 499 0.21 19.48 -24.84
C PHE A 499 0.85 20.62 -25.61
N TRP A 500 0.89 21.78 -24.97
CA TRP A 500 1.61 22.96 -25.42
C TRP A 500 2.60 23.36 -24.35
N GLY A 501 3.78 23.83 -24.76
CA GLY A 501 4.73 24.46 -23.87
C GLY A 501 5.10 25.85 -24.37
N ARG A 502 5.23 26.79 -23.45
CA ARG A 502 5.86 28.08 -23.66
C ARG A 502 7.31 27.95 -23.25
N THR A 503 8.20 27.97 -24.22
CA THR A 503 9.62 27.69 -23.99
C THR A 503 10.48 28.78 -24.61
N ARG A 504 11.75 28.80 -24.22
CA ARG A 504 12.81 29.59 -24.83
C ARG A 504 14.08 28.75 -24.88
N ALA A 505 14.69 28.70 -26.05
CA ALA A 505 15.99 28.06 -26.26
C ALA A 505 17.05 29.15 -26.44
N PRO A 506 17.94 29.40 -25.47
CA PRO A 506 18.97 30.42 -25.60
C PRO A 506 19.91 30.18 -26.80
N ASP A 507 20.29 28.92 -27.04
CA ASP A 507 21.17 28.51 -28.12
C ASP A 507 20.91 27.04 -28.55
N TRP A 508 21.72 26.53 -29.49
CA TRP A 508 21.62 25.17 -30.03
C TRP A 508 22.16 24.08 -29.08
N SER A 509 22.74 24.45 -27.94
CA SER A 509 23.08 23.53 -26.84
C SER A 509 21.93 23.36 -25.86
N SER A 510 20.95 24.27 -25.87
CA SER A 510 19.92 24.41 -24.83
C SER A 510 18.51 24.50 -25.42
N TRP A 511 18.14 23.52 -26.27
CA TRP A 511 16.94 23.59 -27.10
C TRP A 511 16.01 22.39 -26.99
N LYS A 512 16.20 21.49 -26.01
CA LYS A 512 15.32 20.35 -25.81
C LYS A 512 15.35 19.86 -24.38
N GLN A 513 14.23 19.28 -23.97
CA GLN A 513 14.10 18.55 -22.71
C GLN A 513 13.47 17.19 -22.96
N LYS A 514 13.34 16.34 -21.93
CA LYS A 514 12.52 15.12 -22.02
C LYS A 514 11.25 15.30 -21.20
N PHE A 515 10.16 14.65 -21.58
CA PHE A 515 8.95 14.64 -20.77
C PHE A 515 8.40 13.22 -20.61
N SER A 516 7.64 12.99 -19.55
CA SER A 516 6.92 11.75 -19.26
C SER A 516 5.59 12.10 -18.62
N ILE A 517 4.56 11.33 -18.93
CA ILE A 517 3.23 11.44 -18.32
C ILE A 517 2.92 10.12 -17.62
N ASP A 518 2.48 10.19 -16.37
CA ASP A 518 2.07 9.03 -15.54
C ASP A 518 3.10 7.87 -15.49
N GLY A 519 4.39 8.21 -15.58
CA GLY A 519 5.48 7.23 -15.52
C GLY A 519 5.79 6.53 -16.84
N ASP A 520 5.24 7.00 -17.97
CA ASP A 520 5.64 6.57 -19.32
C ASP A 520 7.16 6.74 -19.53
N ALA A 521 7.72 6.00 -20.50
CA ALA A 521 9.11 6.18 -20.90
C ALA A 521 9.36 7.64 -21.33
N PRO A 522 10.41 8.33 -20.83
CA PRO A 522 10.64 9.73 -21.18
C PRO A 522 10.93 9.91 -22.68
N GLU A 523 10.21 10.83 -23.31
CA GLU A 523 10.33 11.20 -24.73
C GLU A 523 11.05 12.54 -24.88
N THR A 524 11.92 12.68 -25.89
CA THR A 524 12.58 13.96 -26.20
C THR A 524 11.58 14.96 -26.76
N TRP A 525 11.58 16.16 -26.18
CA TRP A 525 10.78 17.32 -26.56
C TRP A 525 11.67 18.49 -27.02
N PRO A 526 11.75 18.74 -28.34
CA PRO A 526 12.53 19.83 -28.90
C PRO A 526 11.79 21.19 -28.92
N PHE A 527 12.55 22.26 -28.69
CA PHE A 527 12.15 23.66 -28.77
C PHE A 527 12.82 24.31 -29.99
N PRO A 528 12.11 24.49 -31.13
CA PRO A 528 12.73 25.02 -32.35
C PRO A 528 13.01 26.54 -32.33
N ASN A 529 12.81 27.22 -31.21
CA ASN A 529 12.90 28.68 -31.07
C ASN A 529 14.26 29.15 -30.53
N VAL A 530 15.35 28.65 -31.13
CA VAL A 530 16.72 28.97 -30.74
C VAL A 530 17.04 30.46 -30.96
N GLY A 531 17.51 31.14 -29.91
CA GLY A 531 17.81 32.57 -29.89
C GLY A 531 16.58 33.48 -29.97
N GLY A 532 15.37 32.92 -29.83
CA GLY A 532 14.10 33.64 -29.92
C GLY A 532 13.48 33.97 -28.56
N ASP A 533 12.37 34.70 -28.58
CA ASP A 533 11.56 35.03 -27.40
C ASP A 533 10.65 33.86 -26.97
N TRP A 534 10.08 33.98 -25.77
CA TRP A 534 9.09 33.04 -25.21
C TRP A 534 7.94 32.76 -26.17
N THR A 535 7.84 31.53 -26.66
CA THR A 535 6.83 31.16 -27.66
C THR A 535 6.05 29.92 -27.24
N TRP A 536 4.72 30.00 -27.35
CA TRP A 536 3.85 28.82 -27.28
C TRP A 536 4.07 27.94 -28.50
N ARG A 537 4.42 26.68 -28.26
CA ARG A 537 4.54 25.64 -29.28
C ARG A 537 3.87 24.38 -28.76
N ARG A 538 3.42 23.53 -29.68
CA ARG A 538 3.03 22.17 -29.31
C ARG A 538 4.25 21.44 -28.78
N VAL A 539 4.01 20.60 -27.78
CA VAL A 539 4.98 19.60 -27.39
C VAL A 539 5.07 18.61 -28.54
N TYR A 540 6.28 18.44 -29.07
CA TYR A 540 6.57 17.47 -30.12
C TYR A 540 7.44 16.37 -29.53
N ASP A 541 7.30 15.14 -30.05
CA ASP A 541 8.25 14.08 -29.78
C ASP A 541 9.52 14.20 -30.68
N HIS A 542 10.41 13.22 -30.58
CA HIS A 542 11.64 13.16 -31.38
C HIS A 542 11.39 13.17 -32.90
N ASP A 543 10.24 12.65 -33.34
CA ASP A 543 9.85 12.54 -34.75
C ASP A 543 9.06 13.76 -35.23
N TRP A 544 9.01 14.83 -34.43
CA TRP A 544 8.25 16.06 -34.68
C TRP A 544 6.73 15.84 -34.76
N ALA A 545 6.22 14.77 -34.17
CA ALA A 545 4.78 14.54 -34.07
C ALA A 545 4.22 15.25 -32.82
N PRO A 546 3.05 15.91 -32.91
CA PRO A 546 2.42 16.51 -31.75
C PRO A 546 2.08 15.47 -30.70
N VAL A 547 2.48 15.73 -29.46
CA VAL A 547 2.20 14.85 -28.33
C VAL A 547 0.74 14.99 -27.90
N SER A 548 0.07 13.86 -27.75
CA SER A 548 -1.25 13.76 -27.14
C SER A 548 -1.36 12.52 -26.26
N ARG A 549 -2.24 12.56 -25.26
CA ARG A 549 -2.54 11.44 -24.35
C ARG A 549 -4.02 11.37 -24.07
N ASN A 550 -4.56 10.15 -24.01
CA ASN A 550 -5.89 9.92 -23.50
C ASN A 550 -5.78 9.82 -21.97
N LEU A 551 -6.18 10.88 -21.27
CA LEU A 551 -6.08 10.96 -19.83
C LEU A 551 -7.45 10.63 -19.24
N SER A 552 -7.47 9.81 -18.19
CA SER A 552 -8.67 9.55 -17.40
C SER A 552 -9.10 10.78 -16.60
N GLN A 553 -10.36 10.87 -16.20
CA GLN A 553 -10.73 11.78 -15.13
C GLN A 553 -9.99 11.35 -13.85
N GLY A 554 -9.25 12.26 -13.24
CA GLY A 554 -8.43 11.92 -12.08
C GLY A 554 -7.16 12.75 -11.98
N TRP A 555 -6.29 12.39 -11.05
CA TRP A 555 -4.97 12.99 -10.89
C TRP A 555 -3.97 12.34 -11.84
N HIS A 556 -3.13 13.18 -12.44
CA HIS A 556 -2.09 12.82 -13.39
C HIS A 556 -0.80 13.54 -13.04
N GLU A 557 0.32 13.01 -13.52
CA GLU A 557 1.65 13.56 -13.31
C GLU A 557 2.35 13.82 -14.64
N LEU A 558 2.95 15.01 -14.79
CA LEU A 558 3.85 15.35 -15.90
C LEU A 558 5.24 15.60 -15.31
N ARG A 559 6.24 14.85 -15.78
CA ARG A 559 7.65 15.08 -15.46
C ARG A 559 8.35 15.67 -16.66
N ILE A 560 9.17 16.69 -16.46
CA ILE A 560 10.06 17.24 -17.49
C ILE A 560 11.50 17.10 -16.98
N PHE A 561 12.26 16.22 -17.62
CA PHE A 561 13.64 15.92 -17.26
C PHE A 561 14.61 16.78 -18.05
N ASN A 562 15.74 17.06 -17.41
CA ASN A 562 16.88 17.70 -18.03
C ASN A 562 17.51 16.77 -19.08
N GLU A 563 17.35 17.12 -20.35
CA GLU A 563 18.13 16.56 -21.46
C GLU A 563 19.31 17.48 -21.81
N GLN A 564 19.07 18.79 -21.81
CA GLN A 564 20.07 19.81 -22.07
C GLN A 564 19.95 20.94 -21.06
N ASP A 565 21.06 21.24 -20.40
CA ASP A 565 21.15 22.42 -19.53
C ASP A 565 20.92 23.71 -20.33
N GLY A 566 20.50 24.74 -19.64
CA GLY A 566 20.14 26.04 -20.22
C GLY A 566 18.77 26.12 -20.88
N ALA A 567 18.14 25.00 -21.25
CA ALA A 567 16.85 25.05 -21.95
C ALA A 567 15.73 25.47 -20.99
N GLN A 568 14.91 26.44 -21.39
CA GLN A 568 14.04 27.18 -20.47
C GLN A 568 12.55 26.94 -20.77
N ILE A 569 11.77 26.73 -19.72
CA ILE A 569 10.33 26.46 -19.79
C ILE A 569 9.61 27.45 -18.90
N ASP A 570 8.64 28.15 -19.46
CA ASP A 570 7.83 29.18 -18.79
C ASP A 570 6.47 28.62 -18.37
N ALA A 571 5.79 27.89 -19.25
CA ALA A 571 4.49 27.31 -18.93
C ALA A 571 4.15 26.09 -19.78
N ILE A 572 3.21 25.28 -19.31
CA ILE A 572 2.59 24.16 -20.01
C ILE A 572 1.07 24.36 -20.05
N ALA A 573 0.42 24.01 -21.16
CA ALA A 573 -1.02 24.06 -21.29
C ALA A 573 -1.56 22.77 -21.94
N LEU A 574 -2.73 22.32 -21.47
CA LEU A 574 -3.46 21.19 -22.04
C LEU A 574 -4.72 21.71 -22.76
N VAL A 575 -4.95 21.21 -23.97
CA VAL A 575 -6.10 21.56 -24.81
C VAL A 575 -6.79 20.31 -25.35
N GLN A 576 -8.10 20.37 -25.58
CA GLN A 576 -8.90 19.27 -26.14
C GLN A 576 -9.15 19.41 -27.67
N GLY A 577 -8.55 20.40 -28.33
CA GLY A 577 -8.68 20.66 -29.77
C GLY A 577 -7.33 20.96 -30.42
N TRP A 578 -7.08 20.36 -31.58
CA TRP A 578 -5.75 20.35 -32.24
C TRP A 578 -5.30 21.73 -32.78
N ASP A 579 -6.25 22.64 -33.01
CA ASP A 579 -6.08 23.94 -33.67
C ASP A 579 -6.03 25.13 -32.69
N CYS A 580 -5.98 24.87 -31.39
CA CYS A 580 -5.96 25.93 -30.39
C CYS A 580 -4.57 26.24 -29.83
N THR A 581 -4.08 27.44 -30.12
CA THR A 581 -2.82 27.98 -29.58
C THR A 581 -3.09 28.76 -28.29
N PRO A 582 -2.48 28.40 -27.15
CA PRO A 582 -2.58 29.19 -25.92
C PRO A 582 -2.00 30.59 -26.11
N VAL A 583 -2.53 31.56 -25.36
CA VAL A 583 -1.98 32.93 -25.28
C VAL A 583 -1.73 33.27 -23.83
N SER A 584 -0.60 33.91 -23.55
CA SER A 584 -0.27 34.48 -22.24
C SER A 584 0.40 35.83 -22.45
N ALA A 585 0.10 36.81 -21.59
CA ALA A 585 0.76 38.11 -21.56
C ALA A 585 1.96 38.08 -20.62
N GLY A 586 3.01 38.86 -20.89
CA GLY A 586 4.11 39.06 -19.94
C GLY A 586 3.61 39.76 -18.67
N CYS A 587 4.14 39.34 -17.51
CA CYS A 587 4.03 39.82 -16.12
C CYS A 587 2.81 40.63 -15.56
N ALA A 588 1.78 40.99 -16.33
CA ALA A 588 0.70 41.88 -15.88
C ALA A 588 -0.59 41.16 -15.44
N THR A 589 -0.72 39.85 -15.66
CA THR A 589 -1.84 39.05 -15.15
C THR A 589 -1.40 37.60 -15.00
N ALA A 590 -1.18 37.14 -13.77
CA ALA A 590 -1.12 35.71 -13.50
C ALA A 590 -2.45 35.08 -13.96
N GLN A 591 -2.42 34.34 -15.06
CA GLN A 591 -3.58 33.60 -15.57
C GLN A 591 -3.49 32.14 -15.12
N GLY A 592 -3.48 31.92 -13.81
CA GLY A 592 -3.52 30.58 -13.25
C GLY A 592 -4.94 30.01 -13.30
N ILE A 593 -5.33 29.36 -14.40
CA ILE A 593 -6.42 28.37 -14.39
C ILE A 593 -5.76 26.99 -14.20
N GLY A 594 -5.47 26.70 -12.94
CA GLY A 594 -4.77 25.49 -12.52
C GLY A 594 -3.91 25.84 -11.32
N LYS A 595 -4.36 25.50 -10.12
CA LYS A 595 -3.44 25.48 -8.98
C LYS A 595 -2.57 24.23 -9.16
N VAL A 596 -1.31 24.44 -9.50
CA VAL A 596 -0.24 23.51 -9.11
C VAL A 596 -0.22 23.52 -7.59
N ARG A 597 -0.09 22.34 -6.98
CA ARG A 597 0.18 22.25 -5.55
C ARG A 597 1.66 22.11 -5.34
#